data_AF-A0A7C5XQ23-F1
#
_entry.id   AF-A0A7C5XQ23-F1
#
_cell.length_a   1.000
_cell.length_b   1.000
_cell.length_c   1.000
_cell.angle_alpha   90.00
_cell.angle_beta   90.00
_cell.angle_gamma   90.00
#
_symmetry.space_group_name_H-M   'P 1'
#
loop_
_entity.id
_entity.type
_entity.pdbx_description
1 polymer ?
#
loop_
_entity_poly.entity_id
_entity_poly.type
_entity_poly.pdbx_seq_one_letter_code
_entity_poly.pdbx_strand_id
1 'polypeptide(L)'
;MLNPLKILVGLLTKLGFNKRQAITYEQVKDILSFYTSEYRVQDKTYRTYTKGEIEAYSLINLEKLKAYIDDLYDCDDYSMSFMNSAKSKMPYAPLGVAHIYNPNAGGENKKHALNFFIDEKKKVWMIEPQDGKIFKKPDEWKTTFMII
;
A
#
# COMPACT_ATOMS: atom_id res chain seq x y z
N MET A 1 1.17 -11.72 -29.77
CA MET A 1 0.53 -10.40 -29.65
C MET A 1 0.85 -9.82 -28.28
N LEU A 2 1.41 -8.60 -28.21
CA LEU A 2 1.67 -7.94 -26.92
C LEU A 2 0.36 -7.44 -26.33
N ASN A 3 0.13 -7.72 -25.04
CA ASN A 3 -1.05 -7.24 -24.33
C ASN A 3 -1.08 -5.69 -24.36
N PRO A 4 -2.14 -5.06 -24.89
CA PRO A 4 -2.25 -3.60 -24.98
C PRO A 4 -2.11 -2.90 -23.62
N LEU A 5 -2.47 -3.55 -22.50
CA LEU A 5 -2.22 -3.01 -21.15
C LEU A 5 -0.72 -2.86 -20.84
N LYS A 6 0.12 -3.82 -21.27
CA LYS A 6 1.58 -3.74 -21.05
C LYS A 6 2.21 -2.60 -21.85
N ILE A 7 1.69 -2.33 -23.05
CA ILE A 7 2.16 -1.23 -23.90
C ILE A 7 1.77 0.12 -23.26
N LEU A 8 0.54 0.24 -22.78
CA LEU A 8 0.05 1.45 -22.13
C LEU A 8 0.83 1.76 -20.83
N VAL A 9 1.07 0.74 -20.00
CA VAL A 9 1.87 0.88 -18.77
C VAL A 9 3.32 1.28 -19.08
N GLY A 10 3.92 0.72 -20.15
CA GLY A 10 5.25 1.08 -20.62
C GLY A 10 5.35 2.52 -21.15
N LEU A 11 4.27 3.02 -21.77
CA LEU A 11 4.16 4.40 -22.24
C LEU A 11 3.95 5.39 -21.08
N LEU A 12 3.09 5.05 -20.12
CA LEU A 12 2.84 5.86 -18.92
C LEU A 12 4.08 5.93 -18.02
N THR A 13 4.87 4.86 -17.92
CA THR A 13 6.17 4.92 -17.24
C THR A 13 7.14 5.85 -17.96
N LYS A 14 7.19 5.87 -19.31
CA LYS A 14 8.10 6.75 -20.06
C LYS A 14 7.71 8.24 -20.03
N LEU A 15 6.43 8.56 -19.96
CA LEU A 15 5.93 9.94 -20.11
C LEU A 15 5.81 10.72 -18.78
N GLY A 16 6.03 10.08 -17.64
CA GLY A 16 5.76 10.65 -16.32
C GLY A 16 6.87 10.48 -15.28
N PHE A 17 8.14 10.26 -15.68
CA PHE A 17 9.27 10.28 -14.75
C PHE A 17 9.54 11.70 -14.23
N ASN A 18 8.61 12.24 -13.44
CA ASN A 18 8.98 13.17 -12.40
C ASN A 18 10.08 12.50 -11.58
N LYS A 19 11.15 13.25 -11.31
CA LYS A 19 12.29 12.79 -10.53
C LYS A 19 11.73 12.24 -9.20
N ARG A 20 11.68 10.91 -9.06
CA ARG A 20 11.12 10.26 -7.87
C ARG A 20 11.79 10.86 -6.65
N GLN A 21 10.98 11.33 -5.72
CA GLN A 21 11.49 12.02 -4.54
C GLN A 21 11.97 10.98 -3.53
N ALA A 22 13.08 11.26 -2.88
CA ALA A 22 13.47 10.51 -1.70
C ALA A 22 12.66 11.04 -0.51
N ILE A 23 12.15 10.12 0.31
CA ILE A 23 11.58 10.45 1.62
C ILE A 23 12.45 9.81 2.70
N THR A 24 12.81 10.59 3.72
CA THR A 24 13.72 10.14 4.78
C THR A 24 12.97 9.41 5.89
N TYR A 25 13.70 8.64 6.69
CA TYR A 25 13.20 8.01 7.92
C TYR A 25 12.40 8.96 8.81
N GLU A 26 12.93 10.15 9.11
CA GLU A 26 12.23 11.12 9.96
C GLU A 26 10.94 11.64 9.31
N GLN A 27 10.94 11.89 8.00
CA GLN A 27 9.73 12.29 7.29
C GLN A 27 8.66 11.20 7.31
N VAL A 28 9.06 9.92 7.19
CA VAL A 28 8.13 8.80 7.31
C VAL A 28 7.58 8.71 8.73
N LYS A 29 8.43 8.84 9.76
CA LYS A 29 7.98 8.86 11.17
C LYS A 29 6.97 9.96 11.44
N ASP A 30 7.29 11.19 11.01
CA ASP A 30 6.39 12.34 11.15
C ASP A 30 5.03 12.02 10.52
N ILE A 31 5.02 11.48 9.30
CA ILE A 31 3.78 11.09 8.61
C ILE A 31 3.02 10.00 9.37
N LEU A 32 3.69 8.92 9.81
CA LEU A 32 3.02 7.80 10.49
C LEU A 32 2.48 8.20 11.88
N SER A 33 3.16 9.12 12.56
CA SER A 33 2.75 9.61 13.89
C SER A 33 1.38 10.30 13.88
N PHE A 34 0.91 10.81 12.73
CA PHE A 34 -0.46 11.33 12.59
C PHE A 34 -1.54 10.25 12.65
N TYR A 35 -1.19 8.99 12.39
CA TYR A 35 -2.15 7.88 12.29
C TYR A 35 -2.15 6.99 13.53
N THR A 36 -0.98 6.77 14.13
CA THR A 36 -0.83 5.92 15.32
C THR A 36 0.43 6.29 16.10
N SER A 37 0.44 6.03 17.41
CA SER A 37 1.66 6.07 18.23
C SER A 37 2.52 4.82 18.08
N GLU A 38 1.94 3.72 17.58
CA GLU A 38 2.60 2.43 17.43
C GLU A 38 2.97 2.20 15.96
N TYR A 39 4.22 2.50 15.61
CA TYR A 39 4.71 2.27 14.26
C TYR A 39 6.15 1.76 14.23
N ARG A 40 6.53 1.15 13.09
CA ARG A 40 7.92 0.74 12.79
C ARG A 40 8.32 1.20 11.39
N VAL A 41 9.47 1.87 11.31
CA VAL A 41 10.08 2.30 10.04
C VAL A 41 11.38 1.50 9.86
N GLN A 42 11.46 0.70 8.81
CA GLN A 42 12.56 -0.26 8.60
C GLN A 42 13.78 0.35 7.90
N ASP A 43 13.56 1.29 6.98
CA ASP A 43 14.61 1.84 6.12
C ASP A 43 14.95 3.30 6.45
N LYS A 44 16.19 3.69 6.16
CA LYS A 44 16.66 5.08 6.35
C LYS A 44 16.07 6.05 5.34
N THR A 45 15.76 5.56 4.14
CA THR A 45 15.27 6.33 3.01
C THR A 45 14.41 5.46 2.10
N TYR A 46 13.35 6.05 1.57
CA TYR A 46 12.47 5.42 0.60
C TYR A 46 12.41 6.26 -0.67
N ARG A 47 12.02 5.61 -1.77
CA ARG A 47 11.81 6.23 -3.08
C ARG A 47 10.30 6.31 -3.32
N THR A 48 9.75 7.52 -3.36
CA THR A 48 8.30 7.70 -3.55
C THR A 48 7.89 7.34 -4.98
N TYR A 49 6.65 6.91 -5.11
CA TYR A 49 5.98 6.59 -6.38
C TYR A 49 4.70 7.40 -6.47
N THR A 50 4.24 7.65 -7.69
CA THR A 50 2.93 8.26 -7.90
C THR A 50 1.81 7.31 -7.49
N LYS A 51 0.65 7.86 -7.08
CA LYS A 51 -0.55 7.04 -6.88
C LYS A 51 -0.86 6.20 -8.13
N GLY A 52 -0.72 6.79 -9.32
CA GLY A 52 -0.99 6.08 -10.58
C GLY A 52 -0.04 4.92 -10.86
N GLU A 53 1.25 5.03 -10.51
CA GLU A 53 2.19 3.92 -10.61
C GLU A 53 1.80 2.75 -9.68
N ILE A 54 1.43 3.05 -8.43
CA ILE A 54 1.01 2.02 -7.47
C ILE A 54 -0.32 1.40 -7.89
N GLU A 55 -1.29 2.20 -8.36
CA GLU A 55 -2.59 1.74 -8.85
C GLU A 55 -2.44 0.80 -10.06
N ALA A 56 -1.62 1.17 -11.04
CA ALA A 56 -1.32 0.32 -12.18
C ALA A 56 -0.64 -1.00 -11.75
N TYR A 57 0.26 -0.95 -10.77
CA TYR A 57 0.89 -2.15 -10.22
C TYR A 57 -0.12 -3.05 -9.50
N SER A 58 -0.97 -2.48 -8.64
CA SER A 58 -1.98 -3.22 -7.89
C SER A 58 -2.88 -4.02 -8.83
N LEU A 59 -3.43 -3.38 -9.86
CA LEU A 59 -4.31 -4.04 -10.84
C LEU A 59 -3.64 -5.23 -11.55
N ILE A 60 -2.35 -5.15 -11.86
CA ILE A 60 -1.60 -6.25 -12.50
C ILE A 60 -1.30 -7.40 -11.52
N ASN A 61 -1.11 -7.08 -10.24
CA ASN A 61 -0.70 -8.07 -9.24
C ASN A 61 -1.89 -8.90 -8.72
N LEU A 62 -3.10 -8.35 -8.73
CA LEU A 62 -4.33 -9.04 -8.29
C LEU A 62 -4.62 -10.33 -9.07
N GLU A 63 -4.29 -10.39 -10.36
CA GLU A 63 -4.50 -11.58 -11.20
C GLU A 63 -3.70 -12.81 -10.71
N LYS A 64 -2.81 -12.64 -9.73
CA LYS A 64 -1.94 -13.70 -9.20
C LYS A 64 -2.32 -14.16 -7.79
N LEU A 65 -3.27 -13.50 -7.14
CA LEU A 65 -3.63 -13.82 -5.76
C LEU A 65 -4.63 -14.98 -5.73
N LYS A 66 -4.48 -15.84 -4.72
CA LYS A 66 -5.39 -16.97 -4.49
C LYS A 66 -6.78 -16.46 -4.10
N ALA A 67 -7.79 -17.31 -4.17
CA ALA A 67 -9.11 -16.99 -3.60
C ALA A 67 -9.01 -16.85 -2.07
N TYR A 68 -9.83 -15.97 -1.49
CA TYR A 68 -9.89 -15.75 -0.05
C TYR A 68 -10.39 -17.02 0.66
N ILE A 69 -9.72 -17.40 1.74
CA ILE A 69 -10.10 -18.55 2.58
C ILE A 69 -10.04 -18.07 4.02
N ASP A 70 -11.19 -18.03 4.68
CA ASP A 70 -11.31 -17.59 6.07
C ASP A 70 -10.36 -18.38 6.99
N ASP A 71 -9.68 -17.67 7.92
CA ASP A 71 -8.64 -18.15 8.85
C ASP A 71 -7.41 -18.88 8.26
N LEU A 72 -7.36 -19.13 6.94
CA LEU A 72 -6.29 -19.87 6.26
C LEU A 72 -5.51 -19.01 5.25
N TYR A 73 -6.17 -17.98 4.72
CA TYR A 73 -5.61 -16.97 3.82
C TYR A 73 -6.42 -15.69 3.97
N ASP A 74 -6.26 -15.06 5.13
CA ASP A 74 -7.04 -13.90 5.55
C ASP A 74 -6.34 -12.57 5.17
N CYS A 75 -6.85 -11.47 5.71
CA CYS A 75 -6.38 -10.13 5.38
C CYS A 75 -4.86 -9.93 5.62
N ASP A 76 -4.28 -10.61 6.62
CA ASP A 76 -2.86 -10.49 6.93
C ASP A 76 -2.02 -11.14 5.82
N ASP A 77 -2.42 -12.33 5.34
CA ASP A 77 -1.73 -13.05 4.27
C ASP A 77 -1.75 -12.32 2.93
N TYR A 78 -2.88 -11.72 2.58
CA TYR A 78 -3.01 -10.85 1.41
C TYR A 78 -2.06 -9.66 1.52
N SER A 79 -2.03 -9.00 2.68
CA SER A 79 -1.20 -7.81 2.88
C SER A 79 0.30 -8.11 2.76
N MET A 80 0.74 -9.24 3.30
CA MET A 80 2.13 -9.69 3.26
C MET A 80 2.52 -10.16 1.86
N SER A 81 1.64 -10.90 1.17
CA SER A 81 1.85 -11.36 -0.20
C SER A 81 1.98 -10.18 -1.18
N PHE A 82 1.11 -9.18 -1.05
CA PHE A 82 1.16 -7.97 -1.84
C PHE A 82 2.46 -7.18 -1.56
N MET A 83 2.80 -6.95 -0.30
CA MET A 83 4.01 -6.22 0.08
C MET A 83 5.27 -6.89 -0.47
N ASN A 84 5.39 -8.22 -0.36
CA ASN A 84 6.54 -8.97 -0.86
C ASN A 84 6.67 -8.87 -2.39
N SER A 85 5.56 -9.03 -3.12
CA SER A 85 5.54 -8.85 -4.57
C SER A 85 5.90 -7.40 -4.96
N ALA A 86 5.38 -6.42 -4.22
CA ALA A 86 5.60 -5.00 -4.47
C ALA A 86 7.06 -4.62 -4.22
N LYS A 87 7.66 -5.02 -3.09
CA LYS A 87 9.07 -4.74 -2.76
C LYS A 87 10.04 -5.36 -3.78
N SER A 88 9.67 -6.48 -4.42
CA SER A 88 10.45 -7.07 -5.52
C SER A 88 10.43 -6.22 -6.81
N LYS A 89 9.31 -5.56 -7.12
CA LYS A 89 9.15 -4.76 -8.35
C LYS A 89 9.47 -3.28 -8.17
N MET A 90 9.25 -2.77 -6.97
CA MET A 90 9.40 -1.37 -6.58
C MET A 90 10.28 -1.32 -5.34
N PRO A 91 11.59 -1.60 -5.48
CA PRO A 91 12.51 -1.58 -4.35
C PRO A 91 12.51 -0.18 -3.72
N TYR A 92 12.57 -0.15 -2.38
CA TYR A 92 12.51 1.06 -1.56
C TYR A 92 11.21 1.86 -1.68
N ALA A 93 10.13 1.32 -2.24
CA ALA A 93 8.83 1.99 -2.15
C ALA A 93 8.44 2.17 -0.68
N PRO A 94 7.95 3.35 -0.26
CA PRO A 94 7.40 3.55 1.07
C PRO A 94 6.03 2.86 1.15
N LEU A 95 6.05 1.53 1.19
CA LEU A 95 4.88 0.65 1.16
C LEU A 95 4.95 -0.30 2.35
N GLY A 96 3.85 -0.36 3.09
CA GLY A 96 3.77 -1.02 4.38
C GLY A 96 2.45 -1.73 4.62
N VAL A 97 2.25 -2.14 5.87
CA VAL A 97 1.02 -2.76 6.39
C VAL A 97 0.48 -1.91 7.55
N ALA A 98 -0.82 -1.66 7.54
CA ALA A 98 -1.54 -0.94 8.58
C ALA A 98 -2.62 -1.84 9.18
N HIS A 99 -2.58 -2.02 10.49
CA HIS A 99 -3.63 -2.68 11.25
C HIS A 99 -4.62 -1.60 11.68
N ILE A 100 -5.86 -1.77 11.26
CA ILE A 100 -6.91 -0.79 11.47
C ILE A 100 -8.14 -1.46 12.10
N TYR A 101 -9.01 -0.66 12.68
CA TYR A 101 -10.32 -1.09 13.11
C TYR A 101 -11.36 0.00 13.00
N ASN A 102 -12.61 -0.38 12.75
CA ASN A 102 -13.74 0.54 12.80
C ASN A 102 -14.54 0.33 14.10
N PRO A 103 -14.47 1.25 15.09
CA PRO A 103 -15.21 1.12 16.34
C PRO A 103 -16.73 1.13 16.14
N ASN A 104 -17.20 1.69 15.02
CA ASN A 104 -18.62 1.82 14.70
C ASN A 104 -19.16 0.64 13.85
N ALA A 105 -18.28 -0.26 13.39
CA ALA A 105 -18.71 -1.46 12.69
C ALA A 105 -19.22 -2.52 13.69
N GLY A 106 -20.35 -3.15 13.38
CA GLY A 106 -20.83 -4.34 14.09
C GLY A 106 -20.11 -5.62 13.61
N GLY A 107 -20.04 -6.64 14.46
CA GLY A 107 -19.56 -7.99 14.11
C GLY A 107 -18.03 -8.14 14.04
N GLU A 108 -17.59 -9.19 13.35
CA GLU A 108 -16.18 -9.61 13.19
C GLU A 108 -15.38 -8.69 12.24
N ASN A 109 -16.07 -7.89 11.42
CA ASN A 109 -15.49 -6.87 10.52
C ASN A 109 -14.93 -5.63 11.23
N LYS A 110 -14.62 -5.75 12.54
CA LYS A 110 -14.08 -4.64 13.31
C LYS A 110 -12.63 -4.39 12.98
N LYS A 111 -11.83 -5.43 12.73
CA LYS A 111 -10.38 -5.32 12.51
C LYS A 111 -10.04 -5.68 11.08
N HIS A 112 -9.03 -5.03 10.51
CA HIS A 112 -8.57 -5.29 9.16
C HIS A 112 -7.09 -4.98 9.01
N ALA A 113 -6.41 -5.71 8.14
CA ALA A 113 -5.05 -5.41 7.73
C ALA A 113 -5.05 -4.96 6.27
N LEU A 114 -4.54 -3.76 6.06
CA LEU A 114 -4.43 -3.15 4.74
C LEU A 114 -2.96 -2.91 4.41
N ASN A 115 -2.65 -2.85 3.13
CA ASN A 115 -1.42 -2.20 2.74
C ASN A 115 -1.62 -0.69 2.71
N PHE A 116 -0.53 0.05 2.80
CA PHE A 116 -0.53 1.49 2.55
C PHE A 116 0.73 1.90 1.83
N PHE A 117 0.73 3.09 1.22
CA PHE A 117 1.94 3.71 0.72
C PHE A 117 1.93 5.23 0.90
N ILE A 118 3.12 5.83 0.82
CA ILE A 118 3.33 7.28 0.81
C ILE A 118 3.67 7.73 -0.61
N ASP A 119 2.82 8.58 -1.20
CA ASP A 119 3.03 9.06 -2.57
C ASP A 119 4.11 10.16 -2.67
N GLU A 120 4.40 10.60 -3.89
CA GLU A 120 5.35 11.68 -4.19
C GLU A 120 4.92 13.05 -3.64
N LYS A 121 3.67 13.18 -3.22
CA LYS A 121 3.11 14.36 -2.55
C LYS A 121 3.03 14.16 -1.03
N LYS A 122 3.68 13.12 -0.50
CA LYS A 122 3.72 12.74 0.92
C LYS A 122 2.34 12.45 1.51
N LYS A 123 1.39 12.01 0.68
CA LYS A 123 0.06 11.58 1.12
C LYS A 123 0.07 10.08 1.38
N VAL A 124 -0.59 9.68 2.46
CA VAL A 124 -0.82 8.26 2.77
C VAL A 124 -2.07 7.80 2.03
N TRP A 125 -1.95 6.66 1.38
CA TRP A 125 -3.03 5.98 0.70
C TRP A 125 -3.12 4.54 1.20
N MET A 126 -4.33 4.09 1.49
CA MET A 126 -4.62 2.71 1.80
C MET A 126 -4.82 1.91 0.51
N ILE A 127 -4.41 0.66 0.53
CA ILE A 127 -4.60 -0.31 -0.55
C ILE A 127 -5.33 -1.50 0.07
N GLU A 128 -6.49 -1.84 -0.47
CA GLU A 128 -7.16 -3.11 -0.22
C GLU A 128 -6.45 -4.18 -1.06
N PRO A 129 -5.64 -5.08 -0.48
CA PRO A 129 -4.86 -6.04 -1.27
C PRO A 129 -5.73 -7.10 -1.97
N GLN A 130 -7.00 -7.27 -1.57
CA GLN A 130 -7.91 -8.25 -2.17
C GLN A 130 -8.46 -7.81 -3.53
N ASP A 131 -8.72 -6.52 -3.73
CA ASP A 131 -9.30 -5.95 -4.95
C ASP A 131 -8.45 -4.82 -5.58
N GLY A 132 -7.34 -4.48 -4.93
CA GLY A 132 -6.35 -3.46 -5.31
C GLY A 132 -6.88 -2.04 -5.26
N LYS A 133 -8.04 -1.82 -4.64
CA LYS A 133 -8.63 -0.49 -4.49
C LYS A 133 -7.72 0.39 -3.66
N ILE A 134 -7.45 1.59 -4.17
CA ILE A 134 -6.66 2.61 -3.48
C ILE A 134 -7.57 3.73 -2.98
N PHE A 135 -7.52 4.04 -1.71
CA PHE A 135 -8.41 5.00 -1.07
C PHE A 135 -7.74 5.75 0.08
N LYS A 136 -8.36 6.85 0.53
CA LYS A 136 -7.97 7.51 1.78
C LYS A 136 -8.64 6.81 2.94
N LYS A 137 -7.92 6.62 4.05
CA LYS A 137 -8.49 6.04 5.28
C LYS A 137 -9.71 6.89 5.71
N PRO A 138 -10.89 6.29 5.89
CA PRO A 138 -12.04 6.96 6.50
C PRO A 138 -11.70 7.48 7.92
N ASP A 139 -12.34 8.57 8.33
CA ASP A 139 -12.04 9.24 9.61
C ASP A 139 -12.46 8.41 10.82
N GLU A 140 -13.53 7.64 10.66
CA GLU A 140 -14.07 6.73 11.67
C GLU A 140 -13.15 5.54 11.95
N TRP A 141 -12.29 5.16 10.99
CA TRP A 141 -11.33 4.07 11.18
C TRP A 141 -10.16 4.52 12.05
N LYS A 142 -9.78 3.67 13.00
CA LYS A 142 -8.63 3.86 13.88
C LYS A 142 -7.50 2.95 13.43
N THR A 143 -6.27 3.45 13.50
CA THR A 143 -5.08 2.67 13.22
C THR A 143 -4.46 2.23 14.54
N THR A 144 -4.28 0.94 14.74
CA THR A 144 -3.57 0.42 15.92
C THR A 144 -2.08 0.33 15.68
N PHE A 145 -1.66 -0.10 14.50
CA PHE A 145 -0.25 -0.33 14.20
C PHE A 145 0.08 -0.07 12.72
N MET A 146 1.27 0.44 12.43
CA MET A 146 1.79 0.57 11.07
C MET A 146 3.25 0.12 10.97
N ILE A 147 3.60 -0.58 9.89
CA ILE A 147 4.99 -0.95 9.58
C ILE A 147 5.31 -0.67 8.13
N ILE A 148 6.51 -0.18 7.85
CA ILE A 148 6.97 0.19 6.49
C ILE A 148 8.43 -0.15 6.24
#